data_AF-A0A3N5LJJ8-F1
#
_entry.id   AF-A0A3N5LJJ8-F1
#
_cell.length_a   1.000
_cell.length_b   1.000
_cell.length_c   1.000
_cell.angle_alpha   90.00
_cell.angle_beta   90.00
_cell.angle_gamma   90.00
#
_symmetry.space_group_name_H-M   'P 1'
#
loop_
_entity.id
_entity.type
_entity.pdbx_description
1 polymer ?
#
loop_
_entity_poly.entity_id
_entity_poly.type
_entity_poly.pdbx_seq_one_letter_code
_entity_poly.pdbx_strand_id
1 'polypeptide(L)'
;MYLIYLLVWLSIILILNILYRVLPKKMKETENQQTKNTLFTILLFTSIPLILIAFIAPILILAGDKAMPGDYKIYFVVIAAVSIIASFTIKKKSS
;
A
#
# COMPACT_ATOMS: atom_id res chain seq x y z
N MET A 1 3.66 -19.53 -9.58
CA MET A 1 4.24 -18.83 -8.41
C MET A 1 4.09 -17.31 -8.51
N TYR A 2 4.52 -16.66 -9.59
CA TYR A 2 4.43 -15.19 -9.75
C TYR A 2 3.02 -14.59 -9.61
N LEU A 3 1.97 -15.31 -10.02
CA LEU A 3 0.58 -14.91 -9.79
C LEU A 3 0.25 -14.75 -8.30
N ILE A 4 0.76 -15.63 -7.44
CA ILE A 4 0.52 -15.56 -5.98
C ILE A 4 1.20 -14.32 -5.40
N TYR A 5 2.43 -14.02 -5.83
CA TYR A 5 3.13 -12.80 -5.41
C TYR A 5 2.37 -11.53 -5.82
N LEU A 6 1.83 -11.50 -7.04
CA LEU A 6 0.96 -10.42 -7.52
C LEU A 6 -0.31 -10.26 -6.68
N LEU A 7 -0.98 -11.37 -6.33
CA LEU A 7 -2.19 -11.35 -5.52
C LEU A 7 -1.92 -10.89 -4.08
N VAL A 8 -0.82 -11.35 -3.47
CA VAL A 8 -0.39 -10.91 -2.14
C VAL A 8 -0.04 -9.42 -2.15
N TRP A 9 0.62 -8.95 -3.21
CA TRP A 9 0.97 -7.56 -3.32
C TRP A 9 -0.26 -6.66 -3.53
N LEU A 10 -1.22 -7.09 -4.35
CA LEU A 10 -2.51 -6.40 -4.51
C LEU A 10 -3.31 -6.36 -3.21
N SER A 11 -3.32 -7.44 -2.42
CA SER A 11 -4.04 -7.45 -1.14
C SER A 11 -3.41 -6.49 -0.12
N ILE A 12 -2.07 -6.36 -0.09
CA ILE A 12 -1.37 -5.36 0.73
C ILE A 12 -1.76 -3.94 0.32
N ILE A 13 -1.76 -3.63 -0.99
CA ILE A 13 -2.15 -2.32 -1.51
C ILE A 13 -3.62 -2.01 -1.17
N LEU A 14 -4.50 -3.01 -1.26
CA LEU A 14 -5.91 -2.86 -0.91
C LEU A 14 -6.09 -2.57 0.59
N ILE A 15 -5.41 -3.32 1.45
CA ILE A 15 -5.45 -3.12 2.91
C ILE A 15 -4.93 -1.72 3.27
N LEU A 16 -3.80 -1.30 2.69
CA LEU A 16 -3.27 0.06 2.87
C LEU A 16 -4.30 1.13 2.48
N ASN A 17 -4.92 1.00 1.30
CA ASN A 17 -5.95 1.95 0.85
C ASN A 17 -7.16 1.99 1.80
N ILE A 18 -7.60 0.84 2.32
CA ILE A 18 -8.70 0.78 3.29
C ILE A 18 -8.29 1.46 4.60
N LEU A 19 -7.10 1.17 5.13
CA LEU A 19 -6.59 1.77 6.36
C LEU A 19 -6.51 3.30 6.25
N TYR A 20 -5.90 3.81 5.18
CA TYR A 20 -5.76 5.25 4.93
C TYR A 20 -7.09 5.96 4.63
N ARG A 21 -8.14 5.23 4.24
CA ARG A 21 -9.48 5.79 4.05
C ARG A 21 -10.31 5.78 5.33
N VAL A 22 -10.28 4.68 6.08
CA VAL A 22 -11.19 4.44 7.22
C VAL A 22 -10.65 5.05 8.51
N LEU A 23 -9.37 4.84 8.82
CA LEU A 23 -8.80 5.29 10.11
C LEU A 23 -8.78 6.82 10.24
N PRO A 24 -8.31 7.60 9.24
CA PRO A 24 -8.35 9.06 9.33
C PRO A 24 -9.77 9.62 9.43
N LYS A 25 -10.76 8.96 8.79
CA LYS A 25 -12.17 9.33 8.90
C LYS A 25 -12.67 9.12 10.34
N LYS A 26 -12.45 7.93 10.91
CA LYS A 26 -12.84 7.64 12.31
C LYS A 26 -12.14 8.54 13.33
N MET A 27 -10.89 8.93 13.08
CA MET A 27 -10.15 9.86 13.93
C MET A 27 -10.77 11.27 13.94
N LYS A 28 -11.38 11.71 12.83
CA LYS A 28 -12.09 13.00 12.76
C LYS A 28 -13.43 12.98 13.48
N GLU A 29 -14.12 11.85 13.45
CA GLU A 29 -15.47 11.67 14.05
C GLU A 29 -15.41 11.43 15.57
N THR A 30 -14.25 11.04 16.11
CA THR A 30 -14.10 10.79 17.54
C THR A 30 -13.75 12.06 18.28
N GLU A 31 -14.35 12.34 19.44
CA GLU A 31 -13.97 13.50 20.28
C GLU A 31 -12.92 13.12 21.34
N ASN A 32 -12.91 11.87 21.80
CA ASN A 32 -11.98 11.39 22.81
C ASN A 32 -10.53 11.34 22.29
N GLN A 33 -9.65 12.11 22.94
CA GLN A 33 -8.23 12.20 22.58
C GLN A 33 -7.48 10.87 22.75
N GLN A 34 -7.84 10.06 23.75
CA GLN A 34 -7.24 8.75 23.97
C GLN A 34 -7.52 7.82 22.79
N THR A 35 -8.78 7.77 22.34
CA THR A 35 -9.19 6.96 21.20
C THR A 35 -8.54 7.42 19.90
N LYS A 36 -8.39 8.74 19.69
CA LYS A 36 -7.63 9.27 18.54
C LYS A 36 -6.17 8.80 18.54
N ASN A 37 -5.50 8.87 19.70
CA ASN A 37 -4.13 8.41 19.83
C ASN A 37 -4.01 6.91 19.56
N THR A 38 -4.93 6.08 20.07
CA THR A 38 -4.95 4.65 19.75
C THR A 38 -5.13 4.37 18.26
N LEU A 39 -6.08 5.05 17.60
CA LEU A 39 -6.30 4.90 16.16
C LEU A 39 -5.09 5.36 15.33
N PHE A 40 -4.41 6.43 15.76
CA PHE A 40 -3.17 6.89 15.13
C PHE A 40 -2.05 5.86 15.28
N THR A 41 -1.87 5.31 16.49
CA THR A 41 -0.89 4.24 16.74
C THR A 41 -1.17 3.02 15.87
N ILE A 42 -2.42 2.58 15.78
CA ILE A 42 -2.80 1.47 14.89
C ILE A 42 -2.47 1.82 13.43
N LEU A 43 -2.83 3.01 12.97
CA LEU A 43 -2.51 3.45 11.61
C LEU A 43 -1.00 3.39 11.37
N LEU A 44 -0.19 3.89 12.30
CA LEU A 44 1.25 4.00 12.14
C LEU A 44 1.94 2.63 12.17
N PHE A 45 1.64 1.80 13.17
CA PHE A 45 2.24 0.47 13.32
C PHE A 45 1.80 -0.52 12.25
N THR A 46 0.60 -0.36 11.67
CA THR A 46 0.14 -1.25 10.60
C THR A 46 0.60 -0.76 9.24
N SER A 47 0.59 0.56 8.99
CA SER A 47 0.90 1.11 7.67
C SER A 47 2.40 1.11 7.37
N ILE A 48 3.27 1.36 8.35
CA ILE A 48 4.73 1.40 8.12
C ILE A 48 5.26 0.05 7.59
N PRO A 49 5.00 -1.11 8.25
CA PRO A 49 5.47 -2.39 7.74
C PRO A 49 4.86 -2.75 6.38
N LEU A 50 3.56 -2.47 6.20
CA LEU A 50 2.87 -2.77 4.94
C LEU A 50 3.39 -1.91 3.78
N ILE A 51 3.70 -0.64 4.01
CA ILE A 51 4.35 0.22 3.02
C ILE A 51 5.74 -0.32 2.70
N LEU A 52 6.53 -0.68 3.72
CA LEU A 52 7.85 -1.25 3.52
C LEU A 52 7.79 -2.49 2.61
N ILE A 53 6.88 -3.41 2.90
CA ILE A 53 6.69 -4.62 2.09
C ILE A 53 6.20 -4.27 0.68
N ALA A 54 5.25 -3.32 0.55
CA ALA A 54 4.70 -2.92 -0.73
C ALA A 54 5.74 -2.32 -1.67
N PHE A 55 6.76 -1.62 -1.16
CA PHE A 55 7.84 -1.05 -1.99
C PHE A 55 9.04 -1.97 -2.13
N ILE A 56 9.46 -2.65 -1.07
CA ILE A 56 10.69 -3.45 -1.05
C ILE A 56 10.49 -4.82 -1.71
N ALA A 57 9.36 -5.49 -1.46
CA ALA A 57 9.14 -6.84 -1.99
C ALA A 57 9.17 -6.90 -3.53
N PRO A 58 8.54 -5.97 -4.27
CA PRO A 58 8.68 -5.92 -5.73
C PRO A 58 10.12 -5.75 -6.19
N ILE A 59 10.89 -4.88 -5.52
CA ILE A 59 12.30 -4.61 -5.87
C ILE A 59 13.15 -5.86 -5.65
N LEU A 60 12.97 -6.55 -4.52
CA LEU A 60 13.69 -7.79 -4.22
C LEU A 60 13.33 -8.92 -5.18
N ILE A 61 12.05 -9.04 -5.58
CA ILE A 61 11.62 -10.03 -6.56
C ILE A 61 12.23 -9.73 -7.94
N LEU A 62 12.17 -8.46 -8.38
CA LEU A 62 12.71 -8.04 -9.68
C LEU A 62 14.24 -8.15 -9.77
N ALA A 63 14.95 -7.85 -8.68
CA ALA A 63 16.41 -7.90 -8.62
C ALA A 63 16.95 -9.32 -8.35
N GLY A 64 16.23 -10.10 -7.55
CA GLY A 64 16.65 -11.44 -7.12
C GLY A 64 16.40 -12.53 -8.15
N ASP A 65 15.35 -12.43 -8.94
CA ASP A 65 14.98 -13.48 -9.90
C ASP A 65 15.30 -13.10 -11.36
N LYS A 66 16.49 -13.51 -11.80
CA LYS A 66 16.95 -13.31 -13.19
C LYS A 66 16.17 -14.14 -14.21
N ALA A 67 15.53 -15.24 -13.79
CA ALA A 67 14.75 -16.14 -14.65
C ALA A 67 13.27 -15.73 -14.79
N MET A 68 12.86 -14.68 -14.07
CA MET A 68 11.50 -14.17 -14.11
C MET A 68 11.09 -13.76 -15.55
N PRO A 69 9.96 -14.28 -16.08
CA PRO A 69 9.51 -13.95 -17.43
C PRO A 69 9.23 -12.45 -17.57
N GLY A 70 9.53 -11.90 -18.74
CA GLY A 70 9.43 -10.45 -19.02
C GLY A 70 8.04 -9.87 -18.76
N ASP A 71 7.00 -10.64 -19.08
CA ASP A 71 5.59 -10.28 -18.93
C ASP A 71 5.27 -9.93 -17.46
N TYR A 72 5.79 -10.71 -16.52
CA TYR A 72 5.62 -10.46 -15.09
C TYR A 72 6.38 -9.22 -14.63
N LYS A 73 7.56 -8.93 -15.19
CA LYS A 73 8.31 -7.71 -14.87
C LYS A 73 7.51 -6.47 -15.29
N ILE A 74 6.86 -6.53 -16.45
CA ILE A 74 5.98 -5.47 -16.95
C ILE A 74 4.79 -5.27 -16.00
N TYR A 75 4.12 -6.34 -15.54
CA TYR A 75 3.00 -6.21 -14.59
C TYR A 75 3.40 -5.51 -13.29
N PHE A 76 4.56 -5.83 -12.72
CA PHE A 76 5.06 -5.14 -11.53
C PHE A 76 5.31 -3.65 -11.77
N VAL A 77 5.92 -3.29 -12.91
CA VAL A 77 6.18 -1.89 -13.29
C VAL A 77 4.87 -1.12 -13.52
N VAL A 78 3.92 -1.72 -14.25
CA VAL A 78 2.62 -1.10 -14.56
C VAL A 78 1.83 -0.87 -13.27
N ILE A 79 1.75 -1.85 -12.38
CA ILE A 79 1.01 -1.70 -11.12
C ILE A 79 1.70 -0.71 -10.18
N ALA A 80 3.04 -0.67 -10.16
CA ALA A 80 3.78 0.34 -9.39
C ALA A 80 3.47 1.75 -9.93
N ALA A 81 3.50 1.93 -11.25
CA ALA A 81 3.13 3.20 -11.89
C ALA A 81 1.68 3.59 -11.61
N VAL A 82 0.72 2.67 -11.70
CA VAL A 82 -0.70 2.90 -11.39
C VAL A 82 -0.88 3.28 -9.92
N SER A 83 -0.15 2.64 -9.00
CA SER A 83 -0.22 2.95 -7.56
C SER A 83 0.29 4.36 -7.25
N ILE A 84 1.36 4.78 -7.93
CA ILE A 84 1.90 6.15 -7.83
C ILE A 84 0.89 7.15 -8.40
N ILE A 85 0.35 6.91 -9.60
CA ILE A 85 -0.64 7.78 -10.25
C ILE A 85 -1.92 7.90 -9.41
N ALA A 86 -2.40 6.80 -8.84
CA ALA A 86 -3.56 6.80 -7.94
C ALA A 86 -3.29 7.67 -6.71
N SER A 87 -2.09 7.58 -6.12
CA SER A 87 -1.68 8.40 -4.97
C SER A 87 -1.67 9.90 -5.31
N PHE A 88 -1.21 10.29 -6.51
CA PHE A 88 -1.24 11.67 -6.97
C PHE A 88 -2.65 12.19 -7.26
N THR A 89 -3.50 11.35 -7.84
CA THR A 89 -4.89 11.74 -8.20
C THR A 89 -5.75 11.95 -6.95
N ILE A 90 -5.53 11.15 -5.91
CA ILE A 90 -6.17 11.33 -4.60
C ILE A 90 -5.75 12.66 -3.95
N LYS A 91 -4.48 13.07 -4.08
CA LYS A 91 -4.00 14.38 -3.59
C LYS A 91 -4.69 15.57 -4.28
N LYS A 92 -4.94 15.49 -5.59
CA LYS A 92 -5.54 16.58 -6.37
C LYS A 92 -7.00 16.89 -6.00
N LYS A 93 -7.72 15.94 -5.41
CA LYS A 93 -9.14 16.11 -5.02
C LYS A 93 -9.33 16.73 -3.62
N SER A 94 -8.23 16.96 -2.90
CA SER A 94 -8.23 17.48 -1.52
C SER A 94 -7.70 18.92 -1.41
N SER A 95 -7.41 19.58 -2.53
CA SER A 95 -7.11 21.02 -2.62
C SER A 95 -8.27 21.73 -3.32
#